data_AF-V9QGI4-F1
#
_entry.id   AF-V9QGI4-F1
#
_cell.length_a   1.000
_cell.length_b   1.000
_cell.length_c   1.000
_cell.angle_alpha   90.00
_cell.angle_beta   90.00
_cell.angle_gamma   90.00
#
_symmetry.space_group_name_H-M   'P 1'
#
loop_
_entity.id
_entity.type
_entity.pdbx_description
1 polymer ?
#
loop_
_entity_poly.entity_id
_entity_poly.type
_entity_poly.pdbx_seq_one_letter_code
_entity_poly.pdbx_strand_id
1 'polypeptide(L)'
;MTKTHTTQPARRKPRRKGRPTLLTPTTMDLLTRATAAGLPMKLAADAAGVGRSTFLRWMALGEDAVDSEHGGLLDVDSPNPHAALYARVTRARAAAVVRAHSYIEEAARGAVVSETHRSWTDTVTGEHRSEKRIRRRPGDWRASAWLLVRFDPNPKSLDEQLDEEDVRIRAERGETPMERALTPHLQDLAARLQKTLAQYAEEDAAHDPATQAGEPGALLGEVGEADVDREG
;
A
#
# COMPACT_ATOMS: atom_id res chain seq x y z
N MET A 1 46.25 27.55 61.51
CA MET A 1 45.71 28.14 60.27
C MET A 1 46.35 27.44 59.07
N THR A 2 45.77 26.33 58.62
CA THR A 2 46.27 25.52 57.50
C THR A 2 45.69 26.06 56.19
N LYS A 3 46.56 26.48 55.27
CA LYS A 3 46.17 27.01 53.97
C LYS A 3 45.86 25.85 53.03
N THR A 4 44.59 25.67 52.69
CA THR A 4 44.15 24.71 51.67
C THR A 4 44.52 25.25 50.29
N HIS A 5 45.47 24.62 49.62
CA HIS A 5 45.78 24.94 48.23
C HIS A 5 44.67 24.39 47.32
N THR A 6 43.78 25.27 46.87
CA THR A 6 42.80 24.98 45.82
C THR A 6 43.55 24.78 44.50
N THR A 7 43.76 23.51 44.12
CA THR A 7 44.29 23.13 42.82
C THR A 7 43.34 23.57 41.72
N GLN A 8 43.72 24.61 40.97
CA GLN A 8 42.98 25.06 39.80
C GLN A 8 42.90 23.94 38.75
N PRO A 9 41.71 23.66 38.17
CA PRO A 9 41.57 22.66 37.14
C PRO A 9 42.34 23.08 35.88
N ALA A 10 43.18 22.18 35.38
CA ALA A 10 44.01 22.41 34.19
C ALA A 10 43.14 22.84 33.00
N ARG A 11 43.41 24.04 32.48
CA ARG A 11 42.73 24.65 31.32
C ARG A 11 42.90 23.74 30.09
N ARG A 12 41.86 23.00 29.70
CA ARG A 12 41.87 22.14 28.52
C ARG A 12 42.13 22.98 27.26
N LYS A 13 43.19 22.63 26.50
CA LYS A 13 43.50 23.28 25.21
C LYS A 13 42.31 23.08 24.24
N PRO A 14 41.94 24.09 23.44
CA PRO A 14 40.87 23.95 22.46
C PRO A 14 41.19 22.81 21.49
N ARG A 15 40.25 21.89 21.28
CA ARG A 15 40.38 20.80 20.32
C ARG A 15 40.62 21.41 18.93
N ARG A 16 41.73 21.06 18.29
CA ARG A 16 42.03 21.44 16.90
C ARG A 16 40.84 21.02 16.03
N LYS A 17 40.33 21.94 15.19
CA LYS A 17 39.28 21.64 14.20
C LYS A 17 39.75 20.43 13.39
N GLY A 18 39.09 19.29 13.59
CA GLY A 18 39.41 18.04 12.90
C GLY A 18 39.22 18.17 11.39
N ARG A 19 39.74 17.19 10.65
CA ARG A 19 39.49 17.04 9.21
C ARG A 19 37.97 17.11 8.98
N PRO A 20 37.48 17.95 8.05
CA PRO A 20 36.06 18.02 7.72
C PRO A 20 35.50 16.63 7.41
N THR A 21 34.30 16.34 7.90
CA THR A 21 33.59 15.11 7.58
C THR A 21 33.32 15.06 6.09
N LEU A 22 33.62 13.92 5.45
CA LEU A 22 33.37 13.71 4.02
C LEU A 22 31.86 13.73 3.68
N LEU A 23 31.01 13.46 4.66
CA LEU A 23 29.57 13.54 4.52
C LEU A 23 29.11 15.00 4.68
N THR A 24 29.10 15.73 3.56
CA THR A 24 28.57 17.09 3.50
C THR A 24 27.11 17.07 3.04
N PRO A 25 26.30 18.12 3.33
CA PRO A 25 24.93 18.22 2.82
C PRO A 25 24.85 18.09 1.30
N THR A 26 25.79 18.70 0.57
CA THR A 26 25.87 18.59 -0.90
C THR A 26 26.11 17.15 -1.37
N THR A 27 26.95 16.40 -0.66
CA THR A 27 27.18 14.97 -0.93
C THR A 27 25.91 14.16 -0.68
N MET A 28 25.19 14.45 0.41
CA MET A 28 23.89 13.82 0.69
C MET A 28 22.90 14.07 -0.43
N ASP A 29 22.74 15.32 -0.87
CA ASP A 29 21.80 15.69 -1.93
C ASP A 29 22.15 15.07 -3.28
N LEU A 30 23.44 14.90 -3.59
CA LEU A 30 23.90 14.18 -4.79
C LEU A 30 23.54 12.69 -4.71
N LEU A 31 23.83 12.04 -3.58
CA LEU A 31 23.47 10.63 -3.36
C LEU A 31 21.96 10.41 -3.44
N THR A 32 21.17 11.29 -2.81
CA THR A 32 19.70 11.21 -2.80
C THR A 32 19.13 11.41 -4.21
N ARG A 33 19.60 12.41 -4.96
CA ARG A 33 19.15 12.64 -6.35
C ARG A 33 19.52 11.49 -7.28
N ALA A 34 20.74 10.97 -7.19
CA ALA A 34 21.18 9.83 -8.00
C ALA A 34 20.35 8.58 -7.70
N THR A 35 20.08 8.32 -6.43
CA THR A 35 19.21 7.21 -6.01
C THR A 35 17.77 7.40 -6.49
N ALA A 36 17.23 8.61 -6.40
CA ALA A 36 15.91 8.93 -6.93
C ALA A 36 15.85 8.69 -8.46
N ALA A 37 16.91 8.98 -9.20
CA ALA A 37 16.97 8.66 -10.63
C ALA A 37 16.94 7.15 -10.94
N GLY A 38 16.98 6.27 -9.91
CA GLY A 38 16.97 4.82 -10.08
C GLY A 38 18.36 4.22 -10.30
N LEU A 39 19.43 4.99 -10.04
CA LEU A 39 20.79 4.48 -10.19
C LEU A 39 21.12 3.45 -9.09
N PRO A 40 21.86 2.38 -9.42
CA PRO A 40 22.36 1.45 -8.43
C PRO A 40 23.35 2.15 -7.48
N MET A 41 23.42 1.69 -6.23
CA MET A 41 24.21 2.32 -5.16
C MET A 41 25.67 2.62 -5.54
N LYS A 42 26.30 1.74 -6.35
CA LYS A 42 27.66 1.97 -6.84
C LYS A 42 27.74 3.23 -7.71
N LEU A 43 26.86 3.36 -8.71
CA LEU A 43 26.84 4.52 -9.61
C LEU A 43 26.39 5.79 -8.90
N ALA A 44 25.48 5.68 -7.92
CA ALA A 44 25.10 6.81 -7.09
C ALA A 44 26.29 7.34 -6.25
N ALA A 45 27.10 6.44 -5.69
CA ALA A 45 28.31 6.80 -4.97
C ALA A 45 29.36 7.45 -5.89
N ASP A 46 29.59 6.85 -7.07
CA ASP A 46 30.51 7.37 -8.09
C ASP A 46 30.08 8.78 -8.55
N ALA A 47 28.79 9.02 -8.78
CA ALA A 47 28.23 10.33 -9.13
C ALA A 47 28.41 11.40 -8.03
N ALA A 48 28.47 10.98 -6.77
CA ALA A 48 28.74 11.85 -5.63
C ALA A 48 30.24 12.00 -5.31
N GLY A 49 31.12 11.32 -6.06
CA GLY A 49 32.57 11.32 -5.83
C GLY A 49 32.99 10.57 -4.56
N VAL A 50 32.19 9.60 -4.10
CA VAL A 50 32.45 8.82 -2.89
C VAL A 50 32.63 7.35 -3.24
N GLY A 51 33.61 6.69 -2.62
CA GLY A 51 33.80 5.25 -2.84
C GLY A 51 32.62 4.42 -2.30
N ARG A 52 32.22 3.39 -3.04
CA ARG A 52 31.09 2.49 -2.69
C ARG A 52 31.13 2.00 -1.24
N SER A 53 32.29 1.55 -0.75
CA SER A 53 32.45 1.05 0.62
C SER A 53 32.14 2.11 1.68
N THR A 54 32.49 3.38 1.41
CA THR A 54 32.20 4.50 2.31
C THR A 54 30.70 4.79 2.33
N PHE A 55 30.06 4.80 1.16
CA PHE A 55 28.62 4.98 1.08
C PHE A 55 27.85 3.87 1.81
N LEU A 56 28.20 2.60 1.59
CA LEU A 56 27.56 1.47 2.28
C LEU A 56 27.77 1.53 3.80
N ARG A 57 28.97 1.91 4.26
CA ARG A 57 29.22 2.11 5.69
C ARG A 57 28.35 3.23 6.26
N TRP A 58 28.17 4.34 5.54
CA TRP A 58 27.27 5.40 6.01
C TRP A 58 25.80 4.97 6.05
N MET A 59 25.37 4.13 5.11
CA MET A 59 24.03 3.55 5.14
C MET A 59 23.84 2.64 6.35
N ALA A 60 24.80 1.75 6.64
CA ALA A 60 24.74 0.89 7.83
C ALA A 60 24.72 1.69 9.13
N LEU A 61 25.59 2.71 9.27
CA LEU A 61 25.58 3.60 10.44
C LEU A 61 24.28 4.40 10.59
N GLY A 62 23.64 4.74 9.48
CA GLY A 62 22.36 5.44 9.49
C GLY A 62 21.20 4.53 9.89
N GLU A 63 21.21 3.29 9.42
CA GLU A 63 20.27 2.23 9.81
C GLU A 63 20.35 1.96 11.32
N ASP A 64 21.55 1.70 11.84
CA ASP A 64 21.79 1.49 13.27
C ASP A 64 21.29 2.68 14.12
N ALA A 65 21.47 3.91 13.62
CA ALA A 65 21.02 5.13 14.30
C ALA A 65 19.49 5.30 14.28
N VAL A 66 18.83 4.96 13.16
CA VAL A 66 17.36 5.00 13.07
C VAL A 66 16.72 3.96 13.99
N ASP A 67 17.28 2.75 14.03
CA ASP A 67 16.78 1.67 14.88
C ASP A 67 16.94 1.99 16.37
N SER A 68 18.11 2.52 16.75
CA SER A 68 18.41 2.82 18.16
C SER A 68 17.80 4.12 18.69
N GLU A 69 17.78 5.19 17.90
CA GLU A 69 17.36 6.52 18.35
C GLU A 69 15.89 6.83 18.03
N HIS A 70 15.37 6.31 16.90
CA HIS A 70 14.05 6.70 16.38
C HIS A 70 13.04 5.53 16.38
N GLY A 71 13.40 4.39 16.95
CA GLY A 71 12.53 3.20 16.99
C GLY A 71 12.12 2.71 15.60
N GLY A 72 12.99 2.88 14.60
CA GLY A 72 12.72 2.52 13.20
C GLY A 72 12.02 3.62 12.38
N LEU A 73 11.67 4.77 12.96
CA LEU A 73 11.04 5.85 12.21
C LEU A 73 12.06 6.64 11.38
N LEU A 74 11.81 6.75 10.07
CA LEU A 74 12.68 7.49 9.15
C LEU A 74 12.50 9.01 9.29
N ASP A 75 13.44 9.68 9.95
CA ASP A 75 13.51 11.14 10.00
C ASP A 75 14.55 11.72 9.02
N VAL A 76 14.06 12.50 8.05
CA VAL A 76 14.86 13.13 6.98
C VAL A 76 15.68 14.33 7.49
N ASP A 77 15.23 14.95 8.58
CA ASP A 77 15.83 16.13 9.19
C ASP A 77 16.52 15.81 10.53
N SER A 78 16.82 14.53 10.74
CA SER A 78 17.52 14.04 11.93
C SER A 78 18.83 14.81 12.15
N PRO A 79 19.16 15.21 13.40
CA PRO A 79 20.42 15.88 13.71
C PRO A 79 21.64 14.99 13.44
N ASN A 80 21.45 13.66 13.38
CA ASN A 80 22.48 12.72 13.00
C ASN A 80 22.57 12.64 11.45
N PRO A 81 23.69 13.07 10.82
CA PRO A 81 23.78 13.13 9.36
C PRO A 81 23.72 11.76 8.69
N HIS A 82 24.08 10.67 9.39
CA HIS A 82 23.97 9.31 8.86
C HIS A 82 22.51 8.84 8.84
N ALA A 83 21.76 9.07 9.92
CA ALA A 83 20.33 8.78 9.98
C ALA A 83 19.55 9.58 8.92
N ALA A 84 19.82 10.88 8.80
CA ALA A 84 19.23 11.73 7.79
C ALA A 84 19.56 11.26 6.36
N LEU A 85 20.80 10.84 6.08
CA LEU A 85 21.18 10.28 4.79
C LEU A 85 20.39 9.00 4.50
N TYR A 86 20.34 8.08 5.46
CA TYR A 86 19.63 6.81 5.34
C TYR A 86 18.15 7.05 5.02
N ALA A 87 17.46 7.88 5.81
CA ALA A 87 16.06 8.24 5.58
C ALA A 87 15.82 8.83 4.18
N ARG A 88 16.67 9.77 3.75
CA ARG A 88 16.59 10.39 2.41
C ARG A 88 16.78 9.38 1.29
N VAL A 89 17.80 8.52 1.39
CA VAL A 89 18.11 7.51 0.38
C VAL A 89 17.00 6.45 0.31
N THR A 90 16.50 5.98 1.45
CA THR A 90 15.39 5.02 1.52
C THR A 90 14.12 5.59 0.89
N ARG A 91 13.75 6.83 1.23
CA ARG A 91 12.61 7.53 0.59
C ARG A 91 12.83 7.74 -0.92
N ALA A 92 14.05 8.09 -1.33
CA ALA A 92 14.39 8.23 -2.74
C ALA A 92 14.27 6.92 -3.53
N ARG A 93 14.67 5.78 -2.94
CA ARG A 93 14.47 4.44 -3.52
C ARG A 93 12.99 4.12 -3.66
N ALA A 94 12.19 4.35 -2.61
CA ALA A 94 10.74 4.14 -2.67
C ALA A 94 10.10 4.97 -3.79
N ALA A 95 10.50 6.24 -3.94
CA ALA A 95 10.03 7.09 -5.02
C ALA A 95 10.44 6.58 -6.41
N ALA A 96 11.63 5.99 -6.55
CA ALA A 96 12.09 5.39 -7.81
C ALA A 96 11.28 4.14 -8.16
N VAL A 97 10.94 3.31 -7.18
CA VAL A 97 10.06 2.13 -7.33
C VAL A 97 8.66 2.56 -7.79
N VAL A 98 8.06 3.58 -7.15
CA VAL A 98 6.75 4.11 -7.55
C VAL A 98 6.76 4.60 -9.01
N ARG A 99 7.81 5.32 -9.43
CA ARG A 99 7.97 5.74 -10.83
C ARG A 99 8.09 4.57 -11.80
N ALA A 100 8.83 3.52 -11.42
CA ALA A 100 8.94 2.33 -12.26
C ALA A 100 7.57 1.65 -12.43
N HIS A 101 6.78 1.55 -11.36
CA HIS A 101 5.39 1.07 -11.44
C HIS A 101 4.52 1.93 -12.36
N SER A 102 4.56 3.26 -12.22
CA SER A 102 3.76 4.14 -13.08
C SER A 102 4.09 3.98 -14.57
N TYR A 103 5.37 3.76 -14.91
CA TYR A 103 5.76 3.49 -16.29
C TYR A 103 5.26 2.14 -16.81
N ILE A 104 5.19 1.12 -15.96
CA ILE A 104 4.60 -0.17 -16.33
C ILE A 104 3.10 -0.01 -16.58
N GLU A 105 2.38 0.70 -15.71
CA GLU A 105 0.96 0.96 -15.91
C GLU A 105 0.69 1.77 -17.18
N GLU A 106 1.49 2.82 -17.44
CA GLU A 106 1.39 3.62 -18.65
C GLU A 106 1.65 2.77 -19.91
N ALA A 107 2.70 1.95 -19.88
CA ALA A 107 3.01 1.02 -20.96
C ALA A 107 1.89 -0.03 -21.17
N ALA A 108 1.26 -0.50 -20.09
CA ALA A 108 0.13 -1.44 -20.13
C ALA A 108 -1.13 -0.81 -20.71
N ARG A 109 -1.42 0.47 -20.41
CA ARG A 109 -2.51 1.21 -21.08
C ARG A 109 -2.26 1.35 -22.58
N GLY A 110 -0.98 1.40 -22.98
CA GLY A 110 -0.53 1.49 -24.36
C GLY A 110 -0.77 2.87 -24.96
N ALA A 111 0.08 3.24 -25.92
CA ALA A 111 -0.11 4.48 -26.68
C ALA A 111 -1.16 4.26 -27.77
N VAL A 112 -2.11 5.19 -27.92
CA VAL A 112 -3.06 5.18 -29.04
C VAL A 112 -2.30 5.46 -30.33
N VAL A 113 -2.24 4.47 -31.23
CA VAL A 113 -1.53 4.57 -32.52
C VAL A 113 -2.43 5.10 -33.61
N SER A 114 -3.68 4.64 -33.63
CA SER A 114 -4.66 5.10 -34.62
C SER A 114 -6.06 5.05 -34.03
N GLU A 115 -6.79 6.13 -34.23
CA GLU A 115 -8.21 6.23 -33.93
C GLU A 115 -8.97 6.33 -35.25
N THR A 116 -9.83 5.36 -35.54
CA THR A 116 -10.67 5.36 -36.74
C THR A 116 -12.11 5.57 -36.31
N HIS A 117 -12.67 6.69 -36.75
CA HIS A 117 -14.09 7.00 -36.60
C HIS A 117 -14.81 6.62 -37.88
N ARG A 118 -15.82 5.75 -37.76
CA ARG A 118 -16.73 5.48 -38.87
C ARG A 118 -18.14 5.80 -38.41
N SER A 119 -18.73 6.83 -39.00
CA SER A 119 -20.16 7.09 -38.93
C SER A 119 -20.84 6.50 -40.16
N TRP A 120 -21.91 5.74 -39.96
CA TRP A 120 -22.78 5.31 -41.05
C TRP A 120 -24.23 5.38 -40.61
N THR A 121 -25.12 5.64 -41.56
CA THR A 121 -26.56 5.51 -41.33
C THR A 121 -26.96 4.10 -41.66
N ASP A 122 -27.61 3.42 -40.73
CA ASP A 122 -28.15 2.09 -40.96
C ASP A 122 -29.30 2.19 -41.98
N THR A 123 -29.19 1.48 -43.10
CA THR A 123 -30.14 1.59 -44.21
C THR A 123 -31.49 0.95 -43.92
N VAL A 124 -31.56 0.09 -42.89
CA VAL A 124 -32.79 -0.63 -42.53
C VAL A 124 -33.57 0.13 -41.47
N THR A 125 -32.88 0.72 -40.49
CA THR A 125 -33.48 1.43 -39.35
C THR A 125 -33.44 2.96 -39.47
N GLY A 126 -32.64 3.52 -40.39
CA GLY A 126 -32.43 4.96 -40.53
C GLY A 126 -31.60 5.59 -39.39
N GLU A 127 -31.12 4.77 -38.45
CA GLU A 127 -30.40 5.22 -37.26
C GLU A 127 -28.95 5.58 -37.60
N HIS A 128 -28.47 6.72 -37.09
CA HIS A 128 -27.05 7.08 -37.20
C HIS A 128 -26.23 6.31 -36.17
N ARG A 129 -25.28 5.49 -36.64
CA ARG A 129 -24.36 4.75 -35.79
C ARG A 129 -22.94 5.26 -35.96
N SER A 130 -22.22 5.34 -34.85
CA SER A 130 -20.78 5.68 -34.83
C SER A 130 -19.99 4.55 -34.17
N GLU A 131 -19.01 4.01 -34.89
CA GLU A 131 -18.01 3.08 -34.33
C GLU A 131 -16.67 3.79 -34.21
N LYS A 132 -16.10 3.77 -33.01
CA LYS A 132 -14.76 4.25 -32.71
C LYS A 132 -13.84 3.05 -32.51
N ARG A 133 -12.94 2.80 -33.47
CA ARG A 133 -11.89 1.77 -33.34
C ARG A 133 -10.59 2.41 -32.90
N ILE A 134 -10.08 2.00 -31.74
CA ILE A 134 -8.78 2.45 -31.21
C ILE A 134 -7.79 1.30 -31.31
N ARG A 135 -6.69 1.48 -32.05
CA ARG A 135 -5.55 0.58 -32.02
C ARG A 135 -4.49 1.15 -31.08
N ARG A 136 -4.05 0.35 -30.11
CA ARG A 136 -3.01 0.71 -29.16
C ARG A 136 -1.75 -0.12 -29.40
N ARG A 137 -0.58 0.51 -29.30
CA ARG A 137 0.72 -0.19 -29.23
C ARG A 137 1.10 -0.30 -27.76
N PRO A 138 1.41 -1.50 -27.26
CA PRO A 138 1.91 -1.64 -25.90
C PRO A 138 3.23 -0.87 -25.77
N GLY A 139 3.37 -0.10 -24.70
CA GLY A 139 4.63 0.56 -24.37
C GLY A 139 5.70 -0.46 -23.94
N ASP A 140 6.97 -0.07 -23.95
CA ASP A 140 8.03 -0.94 -23.45
C ASP A 140 8.15 -0.85 -21.93
N TRP A 141 7.56 -1.83 -21.24
CA TRP A 141 7.58 -1.93 -19.77
C TRP A 141 8.80 -2.68 -19.23
N ARG A 142 9.60 -3.31 -20.10
CA ARG A 142 10.63 -4.28 -19.69
C ARG A 142 11.74 -3.65 -18.87
N ALA A 143 12.18 -2.44 -19.23
CA ALA A 143 13.22 -1.73 -18.50
C ALA A 143 12.79 -1.43 -17.05
N SER A 144 11.55 -0.97 -16.86
CA SER A 144 10.99 -0.69 -15.53
C SER A 144 10.82 -1.97 -14.71
N ALA A 145 10.31 -3.05 -15.32
CA ALA A 145 10.22 -4.33 -14.61
C ALA A 145 11.58 -4.91 -14.23
N TRP A 146 12.57 -4.82 -15.11
CA TRP A 146 13.95 -5.23 -14.82
C TRP A 146 14.53 -4.45 -13.64
N LEU A 147 14.23 -3.15 -13.53
CA LEU A 147 14.66 -2.32 -12.42
C LEU A 147 14.00 -2.73 -11.09
N LEU A 148 12.70 -3.04 -11.11
CA LEU A 148 11.96 -3.49 -9.92
C LEU A 148 12.55 -4.78 -9.33
N VAL A 149 12.85 -5.78 -10.18
CA VAL A 149 13.47 -7.05 -9.78
C VAL A 149 14.83 -6.85 -9.08
N ARG A 150 15.53 -5.74 -9.35
CA ARG A 150 16.82 -5.44 -8.68
C ARG A 150 16.67 -4.62 -7.41
N PHE A 151 15.58 -3.87 -7.26
CA PHE A 151 15.34 -3.12 -6.04
C PHE A 151 15.00 -4.04 -4.87
N ASP A 152 14.29 -5.12 -5.17
CA ASP A 152 14.01 -6.21 -4.25
C ASP A 152 14.33 -7.55 -4.94
N PRO A 153 15.56 -8.08 -4.77
CA PRO A 153 15.99 -9.29 -5.46
C PRO A 153 15.37 -10.56 -4.90
N ASN A 154 14.78 -10.51 -3.71
CA ASN A 154 14.01 -11.61 -3.14
C ASN A 154 12.72 -11.04 -2.54
N PRO A 155 11.80 -10.56 -3.40
CA PRO A 155 10.55 -10.04 -2.91
C PRO A 155 9.80 -11.18 -2.24
N LYS A 156 9.28 -10.93 -1.04
CA LYS A 156 8.33 -11.85 -0.40
C LYS A 156 7.24 -12.18 -1.40
N SER A 157 6.84 -13.44 -1.47
CA SER A 157 5.70 -13.81 -2.31
C SER A 157 4.46 -13.03 -1.86
N LEU A 158 3.48 -12.86 -2.75
CA LEU A 158 2.22 -12.22 -2.38
C LEU A 158 1.57 -12.96 -1.19
N ASP A 159 1.64 -14.30 -1.20
CA ASP A 159 1.11 -15.14 -0.13
C ASP A 159 1.81 -14.86 1.22
N GLU A 160 3.14 -14.75 1.22
CA GLU A 160 3.91 -14.44 2.43
C GLU A 160 3.59 -13.03 2.98
N GLN A 161 3.41 -12.05 2.08
CA GLN A 161 2.99 -10.70 2.48
C GLN A 161 1.58 -10.69 3.07
N LEU A 162 0.65 -11.43 2.46
CA LEU A 162 -0.72 -11.56 2.97
C LEU A 162 -0.75 -12.26 4.32
N ASP A 163 0.05 -13.31 4.51
CA ASP A 163 0.16 -14.02 5.79
C ASP A 163 0.67 -13.10 6.92
N GLU A 164 1.67 -12.25 6.65
CA GLU A 164 2.19 -11.28 7.61
C GLU A 164 1.17 -10.19 7.97
N GLU A 165 0.49 -9.64 6.97
CA GLU A 165 -0.58 -8.65 7.18
C GLU A 165 -1.74 -9.25 7.98
N ASP A 166 -2.12 -10.48 7.66
CA ASP A 166 -3.12 -11.24 8.41
C ASP A 166 -2.71 -11.42 9.87
N VAL A 167 -1.44 -11.78 10.12
CA VAL A 167 -0.90 -11.88 11.49
C VAL A 167 -0.96 -10.52 12.19
N ARG A 168 -0.64 -9.41 11.50
CA ARG A 168 -0.72 -8.06 12.07
C ARG A 168 -2.16 -7.66 12.43
N ILE A 169 -3.10 -7.81 11.49
CA ILE A 169 -4.52 -7.50 11.69
C ILE A 169 -5.08 -8.32 12.86
N ARG A 170 -4.70 -9.60 12.97
CA ARG A 170 -5.11 -10.48 14.08
C ARG A 170 -4.52 -10.02 15.41
N ALA A 171 -3.25 -9.61 15.43
CA ALA A 171 -2.61 -9.07 16.63
C ALA A 171 -3.28 -7.77 17.11
N GLU A 172 -3.65 -6.88 16.17
CA GLU A 172 -4.41 -5.65 16.47
C GLU A 172 -5.81 -5.95 17.03
N ARG A 173 -6.46 -7.01 16.54
CA ARG A 173 -7.76 -7.48 17.04
C ARG A 173 -7.68 -8.24 18.37
N GLY A 174 -6.48 -8.59 18.83
CA GLY A 174 -6.26 -9.39 20.03
C GLY A 174 -6.71 -10.85 19.88
N GLU A 175 -6.86 -11.36 18.65
CA GLU A 175 -7.30 -12.73 18.41
C GLU A 175 -6.29 -13.74 18.94
N THR A 176 -6.70 -14.52 19.94
CA THR A 176 -5.87 -15.55 20.55
C THR A 176 -5.72 -16.76 19.62
N PRO A 177 -4.62 -17.53 19.72
CA PRO A 177 -4.47 -18.78 18.97
C PRO A 177 -5.62 -19.78 19.21
N MET A 178 -6.25 -19.72 20.40
CA MET A 178 -7.40 -20.54 20.76
C MET A 178 -8.67 -20.12 20.02
N GLU A 179 -8.96 -18.82 19.95
CA GLU A 179 -10.07 -18.29 19.15
C GLU A 179 -9.91 -18.66 17.66
N ARG A 180 -8.67 -18.68 17.17
CA ARG A 180 -8.32 -19.08 15.80
C ARG A 180 -8.62 -20.54 15.49
N ALA A 181 -8.28 -21.43 16.42
CA ALA A 181 -8.58 -22.86 16.28
C ALA A 181 -10.10 -23.13 16.34
N LEU A 182 -10.83 -22.30 17.08
CA LEU A 182 -12.28 -22.43 17.28
C LEU A 182 -13.10 -21.78 16.17
N THR A 183 -12.58 -20.78 15.43
CA THR A 183 -13.36 -20.00 14.45
C THR A 183 -14.07 -20.86 13.40
N PRO A 184 -13.41 -21.86 12.75
CA PRO A 184 -14.09 -22.71 11.77
C PRO A 184 -15.20 -23.55 12.40
N HIS A 185 -15.00 -24.01 13.64
CA HIS A 185 -15.98 -24.82 14.35
C HIS A 185 -17.18 -23.99 14.82
N LEU A 186 -16.94 -22.74 15.25
CA LEU A 186 -17.99 -21.79 15.59
C LEU A 186 -18.82 -21.38 14.36
N GLN A 187 -18.18 -21.23 13.19
CA GLN A 187 -18.88 -20.97 11.93
C GLN A 187 -19.74 -22.17 11.50
N ASP A 188 -19.24 -23.40 11.59
CA ASP A 188 -20.02 -24.61 11.32
C ASP A 188 -21.19 -24.75 12.29
N LEU A 189 -20.98 -24.48 13.58
CA LEU A 189 -22.05 -24.49 14.59
C LEU A 189 -23.10 -23.40 14.30
N ALA A 190 -22.68 -22.19 13.95
CA ALA A 190 -23.59 -21.10 13.58
C ALA A 190 -24.43 -21.45 12.35
N ALA A 191 -23.82 -22.05 11.31
CA ALA A 191 -24.52 -22.49 10.11
C ALA A 191 -25.56 -23.59 10.43
N ARG A 192 -25.22 -24.54 11.32
CA ARG A 192 -26.16 -25.57 11.78
C ARG A 192 -27.31 -24.98 12.58
N LEU A 193 -27.04 -24.04 13.48
CA LEU A 193 -28.08 -23.35 14.24
C LEU A 193 -29.03 -22.55 13.33
N GLN A 194 -28.48 -21.81 12.37
CA GLN A 194 -29.28 -21.11 11.37
C GLN A 194 -30.18 -22.06 10.58
N LYS A 195 -29.64 -23.22 10.18
CA LYS A 195 -30.41 -24.26 9.49
C LYS A 195 -31.55 -24.80 10.36
N THR A 196 -31.29 -25.09 11.64
CA THR A 196 -32.35 -25.58 12.54
C THR A 196 -33.42 -24.53 12.81
N LEU A 197 -33.04 -23.25 12.96
CA LEU A 197 -34.00 -22.16 13.14
C LEU A 197 -34.89 -21.98 11.90
N ALA A 198 -34.34 -22.13 10.70
CA ALA A 198 -35.11 -22.09 9.47
C ALA A 198 -36.12 -23.26 9.39
N GLN A 199 -35.73 -24.47 9.79
CA GLN A 199 -36.63 -25.63 9.83
C GLN A 199 -37.81 -25.40 10.78
N TYR A 200 -37.56 -24.88 11.98
CA TYR A 200 -38.64 -24.56 12.92
C TYR A 200 -39.58 -23.47 12.39
N ALA A 201 -39.05 -22.44 11.71
CA ALA A 201 -39.89 -21.42 11.09
C ALA A 201 -40.79 -22.00 9.97
N GLU A 202 -40.31 -22.98 9.21
CA GLU A 202 -41.10 -23.70 8.20
C GLU A 202 -42.17 -24.59 8.85
N GLU A 203 -41.82 -25.30 9.92
CA GLU A 203 -42.76 -26.14 10.69
C GLU A 203 -43.86 -25.30 11.34
N ASP A 204 -43.51 -24.16 11.94
CA ASP A 204 -44.47 -23.23 12.54
C ASP A 204 -45.39 -22.61 11.47
N ALA A 205 -44.85 -22.25 10.29
CA ALA A 205 -45.66 -21.78 9.16
C ALA A 205 -46.60 -22.87 8.60
N ALA A 206 -46.19 -24.13 8.63
CA ALA A 206 -47.01 -25.27 8.25
C ALA A 206 -48.05 -25.64 9.32
N HIS A 207 -47.76 -25.33 10.60
CA HIS A 207 -48.61 -25.63 11.74
C HIS A 207 -49.56 -24.49 12.11
N ASP A 208 -49.49 -23.32 11.45
CA ASP A 208 -50.38 -22.20 11.72
C ASP A 208 -51.84 -22.55 11.33
N PRO A 209 -52.72 -22.85 12.31
CA PRO A 209 -54.06 -23.34 12.04
C PRO A 209 -54.97 -22.25 11.44
N ALA A 210 -54.51 -20.99 11.43
CA ALA A 210 -55.21 -19.87 10.81
C ALA A 210 -55.30 -20.00 9.27
N THR A 211 -54.40 -20.74 8.63
CA THR A 211 -54.45 -20.96 7.17
C THR A 211 -55.41 -22.08 6.76
N GLN A 212 -55.78 -23.00 7.67
CA GLN A 212 -56.71 -24.09 7.38
C GLN A 212 -58.19 -23.78 7.67
N ALA A 213 -58.49 -22.62 8.26
CA ALA A 213 -59.85 -22.21 8.60
C ALA A 213 -60.20 -20.86 7.96
N GLY A 214 -60.28 -20.80 6.63
CA GLY A 214 -60.43 -19.49 5.97
C GLY A 214 -60.89 -19.40 4.52
N GLU A 215 -61.49 -20.43 3.91
CA GLU A 215 -62.51 -20.18 2.88
C GLU A 215 -63.65 -21.18 3.05
N PRO A 216 -64.84 -20.67 3.41
CA PRO A 216 -65.88 -20.70 2.38
C PRO A 216 -66.72 -19.42 2.37
N GLY A 217 -67.10 -19.00 1.16
CA GLY A 217 -68.36 -18.28 0.95
C GLY A 217 -68.23 -16.88 0.37
N ALA A 218 -68.46 -16.82 -0.94
CA ALA A 218 -68.75 -15.61 -1.69
C ALA A 218 -69.83 -14.72 -1.05
N LEU A 219 -69.73 -13.39 -1.19
CA LEU A 219 -70.61 -12.57 -2.03
C LEU A 219 -70.43 -11.06 -1.77
N LEU A 220 -70.24 -10.34 -2.89
CA LEU A 220 -70.75 -8.99 -3.20
C LEU A 220 -70.21 -7.78 -2.42
N GLY A 221 -69.60 -6.86 -3.19
CA GLY A 221 -69.42 -5.47 -2.80
C GLY A 221 -68.50 -4.75 -3.78
N GLU A 222 -69.06 -4.30 -4.92
CA GLU A 222 -68.45 -3.28 -5.78
C GLU A 222 -67.95 -2.06 -4.99
N VAL A 223 -66.97 -1.34 -5.56
CA VAL A 223 -66.97 0.12 -5.85
C VAL A 223 -65.59 0.76 -5.61
N GLY A 224 -65.08 1.42 -6.66
CA GLY A 224 -64.14 2.56 -6.61
C GLY A 224 -62.66 2.16 -6.71
N GLU A 225 -61.97 2.23 -7.85
CA GLU A 225 -61.72 3.38 -8.73
C GLU A 225 -61.15 4.60 -7.98
N ALA A 226 -59.82 4.76 -8.09
CA ALA A 226 -59.00 5.99 -8.02
C ALA A 226 -57.55 5.50 -7.82
N ASP A 227 -56.71 5.35 -8.85
CA ASP A 227 -56.17 6.44 -9.67
C ASP A 227 -55.71 7.60 -8.80
N VAL A 228 -54.43 7.61 -8.38
CA VAL A 228 -53.66 8.84 -8.11
C VAL A 228 -52.16 8.53 -8.19
N ASP A 229 -51.56 9.13 -9.20
CA ASP A 229 -50.17 9.54 -9.35
C ASP A 229 -49.49 10.07 -8.08
N ARG A 230 -48.21 9.74 -7.89
CA ARG A 230 -47.12 10.68 -7.53
C ARG A 230 -45.83 9.90 -7.32
N GLU A 231 -44.84 10.00 -8.20
CA GLU A 231 -43.87 11.11 -8.31
C GLU A 231 -43.29 11.58 -6.97
N GLY A 232 -41.97 11.36 -6.86
CA GLY A 232 -41.07 11.80 -5.80
C GLY A 232 -39.70 11.17 -6.01
#